data_AF-A0A954GNP0-F1
#
_entry.id   AF-A0A954GNP0-F1
#
_cell.length_a   1.000
_cell.length_b   1.000
_cell.length_c   1.000
_cell.angle_alpha   90.00
_cell.angle_beta   90.00
_cell.angle_gamma   90.00
#
_symmetry.space_group_name_H-M   'P 1'
#
loop_
_entity.id
_entity.type
_entity.pdbx_description
1 polymer ?
#
loop_
_entity_poly.entity_id
_entity_poly.type
_entity_poly.pdbx_seq_one_letter_code
_entity_poly.pdbx_strand_id
1 'polypeptide(L)' 'TDMRGWRTPEWKLIIDSANPGRAELYDLKSDPREFKNLIDSTAPEHVMARERLTAKIEAYVNKLGIEEVPK' A
#
# COMPACT_ATOMS: atom_id res chain seq x y z
N THR A 1 -3.71 6.50 14.33
CA THR A 1 -3.21 5.97 13.04
C THR A 1 -4.42 5.49 12.28
N ASP A 2 -4.48 5.71 10.98
CA ASP A 2 -5.51 5.12 10.10
C ASP A 2 -4.75 4.34 9.03
N MET A 3 -4.39 3.12 9.41
CA MET A 3 -3.57 2.23 8.59
C MET A 3 -4.45 1.30 7.79
N ARG A 4 -4.25 1.29 6.48
CA ARG A 4 -4.91 0.39 5.55
C ARG A 4 -3.84 -0.32 4.73
N GLY A 5 -4.07 -1.59 4.42
CA GLY A 5 -3.10 -2.35 3.67
C GLY A 5 -3.74 -3.41 2.81
N TRP A 6 -3.06 -3.75 1.72
CA TRP A 6 -3.43 -4.86 0.85
C TRP A 6 -2.26 -5.79 0.67
N ARG A 7 -2.51 -7.09 0.86
CA ARG A 7 -1.51 -8.15 0.67
C ARG A 7 -1.96 -9.12 -0.41
N THR A 8 -1.03 -9.49 -1.28
CA THR A 8 -1.11 -10.61 -2.22
C THR A 8 0.03 -11.58 -1.92
N PRO A 9 0.13 -12.74 -2.59
CA PRO A 9 1.29 -13.60 -2.46
C PRO A 9 2.62 -12.94 -2.87
N GLU A 10 2.59 -11.97 -3.78
CA GLU A 10 3.80 -11.33 -4.34
C GLU A 10 4.06 -9.93 -3.78
N TRP A 11 3.04 -9.20 -3.33
CA TRP A 11 3.18 -7.79 -2.95
C TRP A 11 2.39 -7.45 -1.71
N LYS A 12 2.89 -6.50 -0.94
CA LYS A 12 2.16 -5.88 0.17
C LYS A 12 2.34 -4.36 0.14
N LEU A 13 1.24 -3.65 0.31
CA LEU A 13 1.21 -2.20 0.49
C LEU A 13 0.54 -1.88 1.83
N ILE A 14 1.12 -0.95 2.58
CA ILE A 14 0.54 -0.33 3.77
C ILE A 14 0.54 1.18 3.58
N ILE A 15 -0.56 1.84 3.90
CA ILE A 15 -0.73 3.30 3.86
C ILE A 15 -1.28 3.75 5.21
N ASP A 16 -0.66 4.76 5.83
CA ASP A 16 -1.21 5.47 6.99
C ASP A 16 -1.74 6.83 6.53
N SER A 17 -3.06 6.96 6.37
CA SER A 17 -3.69 8.20 5.88
C SER A 17 -3.50 9.36 6.88
N ALA A 18 -3.37 9.05 8.17
CA ALA A 18 -3.13 10.02 9.23
C ALA A 18 -1.68 10.55 9.25
N ASN A 19 -0.71 9.80 8.70
CA ASN A 19 0.71 10.15 8.71
C ASN A 19 1.30 10.06 7.29
N PRO A 20 1.14 11.12 6.46
CA PRO A 20 1.71 11.16 5.12
C PRO A 20 3.24 11.05 5.22
N GLY A 21 3.80 9.95 4.72
CA GLY A 21 5.23 9.60 4.85
C GLY A 21 5.50 8.23 5.51
N ARG A 22 4.46 7.55 6.03
CA ARG A 22 4.58 6.19 6.60
C ARG A 22 4.07 5.08 5.69
N ALA A 23 3.99 5.32 4.39
CA ALA A 23 3.59 4.27 3.46
C ALA A 23 4.74 3.27 3.26
N GLU A 24 4.40 2.00 3.06
CA GLU A 24 5.37 0.92 2.92
C GLU A 24 4.95 -0.01 1.78
N LEU A 25 5.89 -0.36 0.90
CA LEU A 25 5.69 -1.33 -0.18
C LEU A 25 6.75 -2.44 -0.06
N TYR A 26 6.31 -3.70 -0.12
CA TYR A 26 7.20 -4.86 -0.05
C TYR A 26 6.94 -5.83 -1.21
N ASP A 27 8.01 -6.26 -1.87
CA ASP A 27 8.02 -7.41 -2.78
C ASP A 27 8.17 -8.69 -1.94
N LEU A 28 7.07 -9.38 -1.68
CA LEU A 28 7.06 -10.59 -0.86
C LEU A 28 7.63 -11.82 -1.57
N LYS A 29 7.75 -11.77 -2.89
CA LYS A 29 8.33 -12.86 -3.68
C LYS A 29 9.85 -12.85 -3.55
N SER A 30 10.45 -11.67 -3.66
CA SER A 30 11.90 -11.48 -3.57
C SER A 30 12.38 -11.24 -2.13
N ASP A 31 11.54 -10.63 -1.31
CA ASP A 31 11.80 -10.26 0.09
C ASP A 31 10.62 -10.66 1.01
N PRO A 32 10.41 -11.96 1.24
CA PRO A 32 9.31 -12.46 2.09
C PRO A 32 9.43 -12.03 3.56
N ARG A 33 10.57 -11.49 3.97
CA ARG A 33 10.82 -10.99 5.33
C ARG A 33 10.67 -9.47 5.44
N GLU A 34 10.29 -8.79 4.37
CA GLU A 34 9.94 -7.36 4.37
C GLU A 34 11.08 -6.46 4.87
N PHE A 35 12.33 -6.79 4.55
CA PHE A 35 13.50 -6.03 4.97
C PHE A 35 13.70 -4.73 4.20
N LYS A 36 13.19 -4.65 2.96
CA LYS A 36 13.38 -3.50 2.08
C LYS A 36 12.05 -2.85 1.76
N ASN A 37 11.82 -1.67 2.33
CA ASN A 37 10.70 -0.82 1.93
C ASN A 37 11.00 -0.21 0.55
N LEU A 38 10.11 -0.46 -0.41
CA LEU A 38 10.18 -0.03 -1.81
C LEU A 38 9.26 1.15 -2.12
N ILE A 39 8.69 1.81 -1.10
CA ILE A 39 7.67 2.85 -1.29
C ILE A 39 8.16 3.99 -2.20
N ASP A 40 9.43 4.37 -2.10
CA ASP A 40 10.04 5.46 -2.88
C ASP A 40 10.75 4.97 -4.15
N SER A 41 10.67 3.66 -4.45
CA SER A 41 11.28 3.12 -5.65
C SER A 41 10.59 3.62 -6.91
N THR A 42 11.40 3.94 -7.91
CA THR A 42 10.99 4.37 -9.26
C THR A 42 11.06 3.25 -10.31
N ALA A 43 11.51 2.06 -9.93
CA ALA A 43 11.46 0.88 -10.81
C ALA A 43 10.02 0.63 -11.29
N PRO A 44 9.78 0.40 -12.61
CA PRO A 44 8.43 0.30 -13.17
C PRO A 44 7.54 -0.73 -12.47
N GLU A 45 8.09 -1.90 -12.11
CA GLU A 45 7.35 -2.97 -11.43
C GLU A 45 6.86 -2.56 -10.03
N HIS A 46 7.67 -1.78 -9.29
CA HIS A 46 7.31 -1.28 -7.96
C HIS A 46 6.21 -0.21 -8.07
N VAL A 47 6.31 0.68 -9.07
CA VAL A 47 5.29 1.70 -9.34
C VAL A 47 3.96 1.02 -9.69
N MET A 48 3.97 0.05 -10.61
CA MET A 48 2.77 -0.70 -10.99
C MET A 48 2.17 -1.49 -9.82
N ALA A 49 3.00 -2.12 -8.98
CA ALA A 49 2.52 -2.81 -7.80
C ALA A 49 1.85 -1.85 -6.81
N ARG A 50 2.48 -0.70 -6.55
CA ARG A 50 1.94 0.36 -5.69
C ARG A 50 0.58 0.84 -6.18
N GLU A 51 0.48 1.26 -7.44
CA GLU A 51 -0.76 1.77 -8.03
C GLU A 51 -1.89 0.72 -7.98
N ARG A 52 -1.57 -0.54 -8.34
CA ARG A 52 -2.55 -1.62 -8.33
C ARG A 52 -3.08 -1.90 -6.92
N LEU A 53 -2.22 -1.87 -5.91
CA LEU A 53 -2.63 -2.15 -4.53
C LEU A 53 -3.36 -0.95 -3.92
N THR A 54 -2.95 0.29 -4.23
CA THR A 54 -3.67 1.51 -3.84
C THR A 54 -5.12 1.46 -4.34
N ALA A 55 -5.32 1.16 -5.62
CA ALA A 55 -6.67 1.06 -6.20
C ALA A 55 -7.54 0.00 -5.49
N LYS A 56 -6.95 -1.09 -5.00
CA LYS A 56 -7.68 -2.11 -4.23
C LYS A 56 -8.08 -1.61 -2.83
N ILE A 57 -7.19 -0.87 -2.16
CA ILE A 57 -7.49 -0.26 -0.88
C ILE A 57 -8.65 0.73 -1.06
N GLU A 58 -8.54 1.66 -2.01
CA GLU A 58 -9.58 2.65 -2.30
C GLU A 58 -10.93 2.00 -2.65
N ALA A 59 -10.94 1.00 -3.52
CA ALA A 59 -12.16 0.27 -3.85
C ALA A 59 -12.80 -0.41 -2.63
N TYR A 60 -11.98 -0.98 -1.73
CA TYR A 60 -12.48 -1.62 -0.52
C TYR A 60 -13.04 -0.63 0.48
N VAL A 61 -12.38 0.52 0.64
CA VAL A 61 -12.82 1.64 1.47
C VAL A 61 -14.17 2.17 1.00
N ASN A 62 -14.29 2.44 -0.30
CA ASN A 62 -15.53 2.90 -0.92
C ASN A 62 -16.66 1.86 -0.73
N LYS A 63 -16.35 0.57 -0.91
CA LYS A 63 -17.32 -0.51 -0.69
C LYS A 63 -17.85 -0.57 0.73
N LEU A 64 -17.02 -0.26 1.73
CA LEU A 64 -17.41 -0.29 3.13
C LEU A 64 -18.12 0.99 3.59
N GLY A 65 -18.22 2.01 2.74
CA GLY A 65 -18.80 3.30 3.13
C GLY A 65 -18.00 3.99 4.23
N ILE A 66 -16.70 3.70 4.35
CA ILE A 66 -15.82 4.39 5.28
C ILE A 66 -15.49 5.73 4.64
N GLU A 67 -16.23 6.79 5.01
CA GLU A 67 -15.90 8.15 4.59
C GLU A 67 -14.49 8.49 5.08
N GLU A 68 -13.58 8.76 4.15
CA GLU A 68 -12.33 9.42 4.51
C GLU A 68 -12.68 10.82 4.98
N VAL A 69 -12.50 11.09 6.28
CA VAL A 69 -12.65 12.43 6.81
C VAL A 69 -11.56 13.28 6.13
N PRO A 70 -11.94 14.29 5.32
CA PRO A 70 -10.96 15.15 4.69
C PRO A 70 -10.15 15.88 5.78
N LYS A 71 -8.83 15.98 5.57
CA LYS A 71 -7.92 16.72 6.45
C LYS A 71 -8.23 18.20 6.49
#